data_AF-A0A428P253-F1
#
_entry.id   AF-A0A428P253-F1
#
_cell.length_a   1.000
_cell.length_b   1.000
_cell.length_c   1.000
_cell.angle_alpha   90.00
_cell.angle_beta   90.00
_cell.angle_gamma   90.00
#
_symmetry.space_group_name_H-M   'P 1'
#
loop_
_entity.id
_entity.type
_entity.pdbx_description
1 polymer ?
#
loop_
_entity_poly.entity_id
_entity_poly.type
_entity_poly.pdbx_seq_one_letter_code
_entity_poly.pdbx_strand_id
1 'polypeptide(L)'
;MIESVSAEQKAAVREYLSGPVDCKKNKVNIYLLGAMSTGRMCIMNRIAYDAYITQFDPTENYQRQMQVSVQGQMVMLELEWLSCDPLSDYRALIENLLRTKESFILVYDVLRRRGFEQLKSWHAELLAPMANEKPLFLFANKADKPREEWAVSEDEGESFASLPKQAGSLELLPPEILLPIVTSISGLDTLWDLLRASPQVWRLFHSHALAITEGILSGPNSILPPKIQELIRGVILARSEALPFRDLAEFQVQFLRGVIPLFQPNDATFAALGPELLSKTTVSVAVLRSIVATAHQISALSQACLASYLRRLRDPSFRPLHAFDPIPYYTHGYGPNDDWVAAWDRQFVGTPAKVVDAGQPTWVEEMRVLRAMWIIQLVGEVHRLAHYETDTMGWPVHDVEMLSHMDPADLVDRPDGPPNKAEEVRSAMHYLATLGDATMDVYHRLPRPPSYSASTRWTTALPKRKEVLWNVWGYRRNGEIHPLRNGSSIPEGGTPIKRPMLNDHYQWGQTEEALQRESSGMTSFRLLTIGAANDSPIPGVKFDSFRPLGFAFWDQWRMHLLGLTFGITGKIYTPEFYFFAWESILPPDEVASLKDELRKQGRTLHSTS
;
A
#
# COMPACT_ATOMS: atom_id res chain seq x y z
N MET A 1 43.14 8.41 39.43
CA MET A 1 42.58 9.45 38.55
C MET A 1 41.54 8.78 37.68
N ILE A 2 40.25 9.06 37.92
CA ILE A 2 39.12 8.60 37.10
C ILE A 2 38.58 9.85 36.41
N GLU A 3 38.95 10.03 35.15
CA GLU A 3 38.31 10.95 34.19
C GLU A 3 38.26 10.14 32.88
N SER A 4 37.18 10.02 32.13
CA SER A 4 35.98 10.82 32.00
C SER A 4 34.83 9.91 31.53
N VAL A 5 33.74 9.84 32.28
CA VAL A 5 32.45 9.33 31.78
C VAL A 5 31.66 10.57 31.36
N SER A 6 31.17 10.60 30.12
CA SER A 6 30.50 11.78 29.56
C SER A 6 29.29 12.17 30.42
N ALA A 7 28.94 13.45 30.43
CA ALA A 7 27.78 13.94 31.19
C ALA A 7 26.48 13.24 30.73
N GLU A 8 26.39 12.89 29.45
CA GLU A 8 25.28 12.12 28.86
C GLU A 8 25.25 10.68 29.35
N GLN A 9 26.40 9.99 29.45
CA GLN A 9 26.46 8.64 30.01
C GLN A 9 26.09 8.63 31.51
N LYS A 10 26.52 9.65 32.27
CA LYS A 10 26.08 9.83 33.67
C LYS A 10 24.59 10.16 33.76
N ALA A 11 24.03 10.89 32.80
CA ALA A 11 22.62 11.22 32.72
C ALA A 11 21.77 9.99 32.36
N ALA A 12 22.18 9.18 31.38
CA ALA A 12 21.50 7.94 31.00
C ALA A 12 21.50 6.91 32.13
N VAL A 13 22.62 6.80 32.88
CA VAL A 13 22.67 5.96 34.08
C VAL A 13 21.78 6.53 35.20
N ARG A 14 21.74 7.85 35.40
CA ARG A 14 20.81 8.48 36.36
C ARG A 14 19.35 8.29 35.96
N GLU A 15 19.02 8.40 34.68
CA GLU A 15 17.68 8.21 34.14
C GLU A 15 17.21 6.77 34.31
N TYR A 16 18.07 5.80 33.97
CA TYR A 16 17.85 4.38 34.21
C TYR A 16 17.69 4.05 35.70
N LEU A 17 18.48 4.68 36.56
CA LEU A 17 18.32 4.56 38.02
C LEU A 17 17.04 5.24 38.52
N SER A 18 16.56 6.31 37.88
CA SER A 18 15.39 7.09 38.30
C SER A 18 14.05 6.59 37.76
N GLY A 19 14.04 5.59 36.88
CA GLY A 19 12.82 4.89 36.48
C GLY A 19 12.15 4.20 37.67
N PRO A 20 10.84 3.89 37.60
CA PRO A 20 10.17 3.16 38.67
C PRO A 20 10.77 1.76 38.79
N VAL A 21 11.65 1.56 39.76
CA VAL A 21 12.19 0.25 40.11
C VAL A 21 11.09 -0.49 40.86
N ASP A 22 10.53 -1.54 40.26
CA ASP A 22 9.77 -2.55 40.99
C ASP A 22 10.76 -3.32 41.89
N CYS A 23 11.16 -2.72 43.01
CA CYS A 23 12.14 -3.25 43.94
C CYS A 23 11.52 -4.37 44.80
N LYS A 24 11.23 -5.51 44.19
CA LYS A 24 10.92 -6.76 44.89
C LYS A 24 12.11 -7.72 44.99
N LYS A 25 13.26 -7.38 44.39
CA LYS A 25 14.45 -8.26 44.35
C LYS A 25 15.58 -7.73 45.23
N ASN A 26 15.86 -8.47 46.29
CA ASN A 26 16.98 -8.18 47.22
C ASN A 26 18.32 -8.77 46.74
N LYS A 27 18.35 -9.50 45.62
CA LYS A 27 19.53 -10.16 45.08
C LYS A 27 19.59 -10.00 43.56
N VAL A 28 20.76 -9.63 43.04
CA VAL A 28 21.04 -9.49 41.60
C VAL A 28 22.25 -10.34 41.21
N ASN A 29 22.07 -11.21 40.22
CA ASN A 29 23.11 -12.14 39.75
C ASN A 29 23.73 -11.64 38.44
N ILE A 30 25.02 -11.35 38.43
CA ILE A 30 25.77 -10.80 37.29
C ILE A 30 26.87 -11.77 36.87
N TYR A 31 26.99 -12.00 35.56
CA TYR A 31 28.03 -12.84 35.00
C TYR A 31 29.03 -12.02 34.17
N LEU A 32 30.33 -12.25 34.38
CA LEU A 32 31.40 -11.60 33.63
C LEU A 32 31.94 -12.54 32.54
N LEU A 33 31.78 -12.13 31.28
CA LEU A 33 32.23 -12.86 30.11
C LEU A 33 33.42 -12.15 29.45
N GLY A 34 34.46 -12.89 29.07
CA GLY A 34 35.67 -12.32 28.47
C GLY A 34 36.73 -13.40 28.22
N ALA A 35 37.69 -13.12 27.34
CA ALA A 35 38.78 -14.05 27.07
C ALA A 35 39.67 -14.26 28.31
N MET A 36 40.59 -15.21 28.26
CA MET A 36 41.59 -15.37 29.31
C MET A 36 42.44 -14.10 29.44
N SER A 37 42.81 -13.76 30.68
CA SER A 37 43.67 -12.60 31.00
C SER A 37 43.11 -11.21 30.64
N THR A 38 41.80 -11.08 30.38
CA THR A 38 41.13 -9.78 30.19
C THR A 38 40.93 -9.00 31.49
N GLY A 39 41.22 -9.59 32.65
CA GLY A 39 41.18 -8.91 33.96
C GLY A 39 39.85 -8.98 34.71
N ARG A 40 38.97 -9.93 34.37
CA ARG A 40 37.67 -10.19 35.04
C ARG A 40 37.80 -10.29 36.57
N MET A 41 38.75 -11.10 37.06
CA MET A 41 39.01 -11.25 38.50
C MET A 41 39.48 -9.95 39.16
N CYS A 42 40.32 -9.15 38.48
CA CYS A 42 40.78 -7.86 39.00
C CYS A 42 39.61 -6.86 39.13
N ILE A 43 38.70 -6.84 38.16
CA ILE A 43 37.49 -6.01 38.19
C ILE A 43 36.61 -6.42 39.38
N MET A 44 36.35 -7.71 39.56
CA MET A 44 35.51 -8.18 40.67
C MET A 44 36.10 -7.86 42.04
N ASN A 45 37.43 -8.00 42.22
CA ASN A 45 38.10 -7.64 43.46
C ASN A 45 38.13 -6.13 43.70
N ARG A 46 38.31 -5.33 42.64
CA ARG A 46 38.21 -3.87 42.73
C ARG A 46 36.83 -3.43 43.18
N ILE A 47 35.77 -4.01 42.62
CA ILE A 47 34.38 -3.69 43.01
C ILE A 47 34.11 -4.12 44.46
N ALA A 48 34.61 -5.28 44.88
CA ALA A 48 34.28 -5.85 46.18
C ALA A 48 35.07 -5.25 47.36
N TYR A 49 36.37 -5.01 47.19
CA TYR A 49 37.31 -4.70 48.26
C TYR A 49 38.16 -3.48 48.01
N ASP A 50 37.95 -2.80 46.87
CA ASP A 50 38.82 -1.73 46.40
C ASP A 50 40.31 -2.14 46.30
N ALA A 51 40.56 -3.43 46.03
CA ALA A 51 41.89 -4.03 45.99
C ALA A 51 42.31 -4.44 44.56
N TYR A 52 43.61 -4.37 44.28
CA TYR A 52 44.20 -4.90 43.05
C TYR A 52 45.08 -6.11 43.37
N ILE A 53 44.92 -7.19 42.63
CA ILE A 53 45.65 -8.45 42.84
C ILE A 53 46.58 -8.66 41.64
N THR A 54 47.83 -9.04 41.94
CA THR A 54 48.90 -9.29 40.94
C THR A 54 49.09 -10.76 40.62
N GLN A 55 48.59 -11.67 41.46
CA GLN A 55 48.65 -13.11 41.27
C GLN A 55 47.33 -13.60 40.65
N PHE A 56 47.42 -14.41 39.59
CA PHE A 56 46.27 -14.92 38.84
C PHE A 56 46.40 -16.43 38.67
N ASP A 57 45.43 -17.19 39.18
CA ASP A 57 45.26 -18.60 38.84
C ASP A 57 44.27 -18.72 37.66
N PRO A 58 44.70 -19.24 36.50
CA PRO A 58 43.85 -19.38 35.32
C PRO A 58 42.82 -20.51 35.42
N THR A 59 42.90 -21.40 36.41
CA THR A 59 42.06 -22.60 36.51
C THR A 59 40.86 -22.44 37.45
N GLU A 60 40.85 -21.39 38.28
CA GLU A 60 39.80 -21.17 39.28
C GLU A 60 38.53 -20.52 38.69
N ASN A 61 37.38 -21.09 39.06
CA ASN A 61 36.09 -20.40 38.95
C ASN A 61 35.94 -19.45 40.14
N TYR A 62 35.38 -18.26 39.90
CA TYR A 62 35.31 -17.25 40.94
C TYR A 62 33.89 -16.71 41.06
N GLN A 63 33.33 -16.86 42.26
CA GLN A 63 32.00 -16.37 42.63
C GLN A 63 32.14 -15.50 43.86
N ARG A 64 31.45 -14.36 43.88
CA ARG A 64 31.47 -13.45 45.02
C ARG A 64 30.12 -12.80 45.25
N GLN A 65 29.74 -12.70 46.52
CA GLN A 65 28.60 -11.90 46.95
C GLN A 65 29.08 -10.67 47.73
N MET A 66 28.41 -9.53 47.52
CA MET A 66 28.62 -8.30 48.29
C MET A 66 27.28 -7.57 48.48
N GLN A 67 27.19 -6.76 49.53
CA GLN A 67 26.04 -5.88 49.74
C GLN A 67 26.40 -4.47 49.29
N VAL A 68 25.53 -3.88 48.47
CA VAL A 68 25.70 -2.50 47.97
C VAL A 68 24.43 -1.72 48.31
N SER A 69 24.62 -0.51 48.83
CA SER A 69 23.52 0.44 49.02
C SER A 69 23.24 1.15 47.70
N VAL A 70 22.08 0.86 47.09
CA VAL A 70 21.61 1.51 45.88
C VAL A 70 20.35 2.28 46.24
N GLN A 71 20.38 3.61 46.11
CA GLN A 71 19.23 4.49 46.45
C GLN A 71 18.68 4.32 47.88
N GLY A 72 19.55 3.97 48.84
CA GLY A 72 19.15 3.76 50.23
C GLY A 72 18.60 2.36 50.53
N GLN A 73 18.51 1.48 49.54
CA GLN A 73 18.17 0.06 49.72
C GLN A 73 19.43 -0.80 49.68
N MET A 74 19.54 -1.77 50.60
CA MET A 74 20.63 -2.75 50.61
C MET A 74 20.30 -3.89 49.63
N VAL A 75 21.08 -4.01 48.57
CA VAL A 75 20.94 -5.04 47.53
C VAL A 75 22.14 -5.97 47.58
N MET A 76 21.91 -7.29 47.51
CA MET A 76 22.97 -8.28 47.39
C MET A 76 23.36 -8.48 45.93
N LEU A 77 24.59 -8.13 45.56
CA LEU A 77 25.15 -8.43 44.24
C LEU A 77 25.92 -9.74 44.30
N GLU A 78 25.62 -10.65 43.38
CA GLU A 78 26.37 -11.89 43.16
C GLU A 78 27.08 -11.81 41.81
N LEU A 79 28.41 -11.69 41.83
CA LEU A 79 29.26 -11.68 40.65
C LEU A 79 29.87 -13.06 40.43
N GLU A 80 29.86 -13.56 39.20
CA GLU A 80 30.46 -14.85 38.85
C GLU A 80 31.22 -14.80 37.51
N TRP A 81 32.34 -15.52 37.42
CA TRP A 81 32.97 -15.89 36.16
C TRP A 81 33.59 -17.29 36.24
N LEU A 82 33.68 -17.95 35.08
CA LEU A 82 34.25 -19.29 34.94
C LEU A 82 35.53 -19.27 34.09
N SER A 83 36.48 -20.14 34.42
CA SER A 83 37.76 -20.28 33.72
C SER A 83 37.65 -20.88 32.32
N CYS A 84 36.53 -21.56 32.02
CA CYS A 84 36.29 -22.23 30.74
C CYS A 84 35.92 -21.28 29.58
N ASP A 85 36.28 -21.67 28.35
CA ASP A 85 35.80 -21.01 27.12
C ASP A 85 34.35 -21.46 26.85
N PRO A 86 33.38 -20.52 26.78
CA PRO A 86 31.97 -20.86 26.59
C PRO A 86 31.68 -21.62 25.29
N LEU A 87 32.49 -21.44 24.23
CA LEU A 87 32.22 -22.03 22.93
C LEU A 87 32.72 -23.48 22.81
N SER A 88 33.81 -23.85 23.48
CA SER A 88 34.40 -25.19 23.37
C SER A 88 33.78 -26.22 24.30
N ASP A 89 33.31 -25.82 25.49
CA ASP A 89 33.22 -26.76 26.62
C ASP A 89 31.85 -26.88 27.32
N TYR A 90 30.71 -26.45 26.75
CA TYR A 90 29.34 -27.00 26.97
C TYR A 90 28.22 -25.97 26.66
N ARG A 91 27.34 -26.25 25.68
CA ARG A 91 26.09 -25.47 25.45
C ARG A 91 25.16 -25.43 26.66
N ALA A 92 25.06 -26.53 27.41
CA ALA A 92 24.18 -26.62 28.58
C ALA A 92 24.59 -25.68 29.73
N LEU A 93 25.89 -25.35 29.84
CA LEU A 93 26.38 -24.38 30.81
C LEU A 93 25.90 -22.97 30.47
N ILE A 94 25.98 -22.61 29.18
CA ILE A 94 25.48 -21.33 28.68
C ILE A 94 23.98 -21.22 28.92
N GLU A 95 23.19 -22.23 28.59
CA GLU A 95 21.75 -22.24 28.85
C GLU A 95 21.42 -22.03 30.33
N ASN A 96 22.20 -22.64 31.23
CA ASN A 96 22.03 -22.44 32.66
C ASN A 96 22.40 -21.02 33.12
N LEU A 97 23.48 -20.44 32.59
CA LEU A 97 23.86 -19.05 32.85
C LEU A 97 22.80 -18.08 32.33
N LEU A 98 22.30 -18.30 31.11
CA LEU A 98 21.23 -17.51 30.51
C LEU A 98 19.94 -17.60 31.33
N ARG A 99 19.65 -18.73 31.97
CA ARG A 99 18.47 -18.88 32.85
C ARG A 99 18.65 -18.23 34.22
N THR A 100 19.84 -18.36 34.83
CA THR A 100 20.07 -18.02 36.25
C THR A 100 20.60 -16.60 36.50
N LYS A 101 21.24 -15.99 35.49
CA LYS A 101 21.88 -14.67 35.60
C LYS A 101 20.97 -13.57 35.07
N GLU A 102 20.97 -12.44 35.76
CA GLU A 102 20.07 -11.30 35.48
C GLU A 102 20.76 -10.21 34.63
N SER A 103 22.09 -10.16 34.64
CA SER A 103 22.87 -9.23 33.82
C SER A 103 24.21 -9.83 33.40
N PHE A 104 24.75 -9.33 32.30
CA PHE A 104 26.03 -9.76 31.73
C PHE A 104 26.97 -8.56 31.54
N ILE A 105 28.24 -8.75 31.89
CA ILE A 105 29.31 -7.78 31.64
C ILE A 105 30.31 -8.44 30.69
N LEU A 106 30.48 -7.84 29.51
CA LEU A 106 31.44 -8.23 28.49
C LEU A 106 32.74 -7.48 28.70
N VAL A 107 33.84 -8.20 28.92
CA VAL A 107 35.15 -7.62 29.23
C VAL A 107 36.17 -8.02 28.16
N TYR A 108 36.77 -7.02 27.52
CA TYR A 108 37.93 -7.21 26.65
C TYR A 108 39.15 -6.41 27.11
N ASP A 109 40.31 -6.79 26.61
CA ASP A 109 41.59 -6.11 26.87
C ASP A 109 41.91 -5.19 25.67
N VAL A 110 42.06 -3.88 25.92
CA VAL A 110 42.34 -2.89 24.86
C VAL A 110 43.65 -3.17 24.12
N LEU A 111 44.61 -3.87 24.74
CA LEU A 111 45.89 -4.22 24.12
C LEU A 111 45.81 -5.42 23.17
N ARG A 112 44.73 -6.22 23.21
CA ARG A 112 44.64 -7.49 22.48
C ARG A 112 43.40 -7.59 21.61
N ARG A 113 43.57 -7.29 20.32
CA ARG A 113 42.50 -7.39 19.31
C ARG A 113 41.85 -8.78 19.23
N ARG A 114 42.65 -9.86 19.36
CA ARG A 114 42.12 -11.24 19.33
C ARG A 114 41.04 -11.49 20.40
N GLY A 115 41.20 -10.93 21.60
CA GLY A 115 40.20 -11.07 22.66
C GLY A 115 38.90 -10.32 22.38
N PHE A 116 38.99 -9.19 21.68
CA PHE A 116 37.84 -8.41 21.25
C PHE A 116 37.06 -9.10 20.12
N GLU A 117 37.74 -9.67 19.12
CA GLU A 117 37.08 -10.44 18.06
C GLU A 117 36.37 -11.70 18.60
N GLN A 118 36.99 -12.39 19.56
CA GLN A 118 36.35 -13.52 20.24
C GLN A 118 35.09 -13.09 21.00
N LEU A 119 35.14 -11.93 21.67
CA LEU A 119 33.99 -11.35 22.36
C LEU A 119 32.86 -10.97 21.39
N LYS A 120 33.17 -10.47 20.18
CA LYS A 120 32.17 -10.20 19.12
C LYS A 120 31.45 -11.48 18.69
N SER A 121 32.18 -12.59 18.51
CA SER A 121 31.59 -13.90 18.19
C SER A 121 30.68 -14.39 19.32
N TRP A 122 31.13 -14.32 20.59
CA TRP A 122 30.28 -14.69 21.72
C TRP A 122 29.03 -13.82 21.84
N HIS A 123 29.15 -12.52 21.61
CA HIS A 123 27.98 -11.65 21.59
C HIS A 123 26.99 -12.08 20.50
N ALA A 124 27.45 -12.28 19.26
CA ALA A 124 26.59 -12.68 18.14
C ALA A 124 25.90 -14.04 18.36
N GLU A 125 26.62 -15.01 18.93
CA GLU A 125 26.11 -16.39 19.07
C GLU A 125 25.31 -16.61 20.35
N LEU A 126 25.65 -15.93 21.45
CA LEU A 126 25.12 -16.25 22.79
C LEU A 126 24.18 -15.18 23.34
N LEU A 127 24.44 -13.90 23.06
CA LEU A 127 23.78 -12.78 23.76
C LEU A 127 22.93 -11.89 22.84
N ALA A 128 23.19 -11.91 21.52
CA ALA A 128 22.38 -11.21 20.53
C ALA A 128 20.89 -11.60 20.57
N PRO A 129 20.51 -12.88 20.80
CA PRO A 129 19.11 -13.27 20.98
C PRO A 129 18.43 -12.64 22.20
N MET A 130 19.21 -12.17 23.19
CA MET A 130 18.76 -11.75 24.53
C MET A 130 18.91 -10.25 24.78
N ALA A 131 19.48 -9.49 23.84
CA ALA A 131 19.92 -8.12 24.06
C ALA A 131 18.78 -7.16 24.50
N ASN A 132 17.53 -7.52 24.22
CA ASN A 132 16.33 -6.78 24.63
C ASN A 132 15.77 -7.16 26.02
N GLU A 133 16.11 -8.33 26.57
CA GLU A 133 15.51 -8.83 27.82
C GLU A 133 16.36 -8.57 29.07
N LYS A 134 17.70 -8.52 28.95
CA LYS A 134 18.62 -8.39 30.10
C LYS A 134 19.63 -7.27 29.91
N PRO A 135 20.00 -6.50 30.95
CA PRO A 135 21.04 -5.48 30.86
C PRO A 135 22.40 -6.09 30.51
N LEU A 136 23.03 -5.51 29.48
CA LEU A 136 24.34 -5.90 28.97
C LEU A 136 25.29 -4.69 29.06
N PHE A 137 26.47 -4.91 29.63
CA PHE A 137 27.51 -3.87 29.76
C PHE A 137 28.78 -4.29 29.04
N LEU A 138 29.44 -3.34 28.36
CA LEU A 138 30.71 -3.58 27.67
C LEU A 138 31.83 -2.80 28.38
N PHE A 139 32.87 -3.52 28.81
CA PHE A 139 34.02 -2.97 29.53
C PHE A 139 35.30 -3.13 28.69
N ALA A 140 35.88 -1.99 28.31
CA ALA A 140 37.21 -1.89 27.72
C ALA A 140 38.25 -1.84 28.84
N ASN A 141 38.84 -2.98 29.20
CA ASN A 141 39.75 -3.07 30.35
C ASN A 141 41.21 -2.79 29.97
N LYS A 142 42.02 -2.39 30.97
CA LYS A 142 43.42 -1.97 30.86
C LYS A 142 43.64 -0.64 30.10
N ALA A 143 42.64 0.24 30.16
CA ALA A 143 42.71 1.59 29.60
C ALA A 143 43.73 2.51 30.31
N ASP A 144 44.38 2.04 31.39
CA ASP A 144 45.52 2.72 32.03
C ASP A 144 46.78 2.77 31.15
N LYS A 145 46.81 1.98 30.06
CA LYS A 145 47.94 1.90 29.13
C LYS A 145 47.90 3.05 28.11
N PRO A 146 49.07 3.50 27.61
CA PRO A 146 49.15 4.56 26.59
C PRO A 146 48.28 4.25 25.38
N ARG A 147 47.58 5.27 24.85
CA ARG A 147 46.61 5.10 23.75
C ARG A 147 47.27 4.57 22.46
N GLU A 148 48.56 4.80 22.27
CA GLU A 148 49.35 4.31 21.15
C GLU A 148 49.53 2.78 21.17
N GLU A 149 49.41 2.16 22.34
CA GLU A 149 49.53 0.71 22.52
C GLU A 149 48.17 -0.02 22.35
N TRP A 150 47.08 0.72 22.16
CA TRP A 150 45.75 0.12 22.05
C TRP A 150 45.58 -0.56 20.70
N ALA A 151 45.25 -1.85 20.74
CA ALA A 151 44.94 -2.64 19.54
C ALA A 151 43.47 -2.50 19.10
N VAL A 152 42.61 -1.95 19.96
CA VAL A 152 41.19 -1.66 19.70
C VAL A 152 40.94 -0.19 20.04
N SER A 153 40.43 0.58 19.08
CA SER A 153 40.14 2.00 19.28
C SER A 153 38.85 2.22 20.07
N GLU A 154 38.74 3.40 20.68
CA GLU A 154 37.53 3.85 21.39
C GLU A 154 36.30 3.83 20.46
N ASP A 155 36.45 4.35 19.22
CA ASP A 155 35.41 4.35 18.19
C ASP A 155 34.93 2.93 17.81
N GLU A 156 35.84 1.95 17.76
CA GLU A 156 35.49 0.57 17.43
C GLU A 156 34.70 -0.08 18.58
N GLY A 157 35.08 0.22 19.82
CA GLY A 157 34.35 -0.21 21.01
C GLY A 157 32.96 0.41 21.10
N GLU A 158 32.83 1.70 20.79
CA GLU A 158 31.57 2.44 20.80
C GLU A 158 30.65 2.02 19.65
N SER A 159 31.20 1.77 18.46
CA SER A 159 30.48 1.15 17.35
C SER A 159 29.92 -0.22 17.73
N PHE A 160 30.70 -1.05 18.41
CA PHE A 160 30.23 -2.36 18.88
C PHE A 160 29.15 -2.24 19.98
N ALA A 161 29.26 -1.26 20.87
CA ALA A 161 28.24 -0.99 21.91
C ALA A 161 26.94 -0.39 21.34
N SER A 162 27.02 0.34 20.22
CA SER A 162 25.90 0.98 19.54
C SER A 162 25.23 0.11 18.48
N LEU A 163 25.79 -1.07 18.17
CA LEU A 163 25.13 -2.05 17.31
C LEU A 163 23.72 -2.33 17.83
N PRO A 164 22.67 -2.17 17.00
CA PRO A 164 21.31 -2.38 17.44
C PRO A 164 21.15 -3.82 17.96
N LYS A 165 20.58 -3.94 19.16
CA LYS A 165 20.04 -5.17 19.72
C LYS A 165 19.24 -5.85 18.62
N GLN A 166 19.62 -7.06 18.18
CA GLN A 166 18.96 -7.71 17.05
C GLN A 166 17.45 -7.69 17.24
N ALA A 167 16.74 -7.02 16.33
CA ALA A 167 15.29 -7.00 16.32
C ALA A 167 14.78 -8.44 16.27
N GLY A 168 13.80 -8.79 17.11
CA GLY A 168 13.25 -10.14 17.18
C GLY A 168 12.91 -10.65 15.77
N SER A 169 13.56 -11.73 15.35
CA SER A 169 13.28 -12.34 14.06
C SER A 169 11.88 -12.93 14.07
N LEU A 170 11.09 -12.66 13.02
CA LEU A 170 9.77 -13.30 12.82
C LEU A 170 9.86 -14.83 12.89
N GLU A 171 11.02 -15.41 12.57
CA GLU A 171 11.27 -16.85 12.62
C GLU A 171 11.23 -17.45 14.03
N LEU A 172 11.37 -16.61 15.06
CA LEU A 172 11.41 -17.02 16.47
C LEU A 172 10.08 -16.80 17.17
N LEU A 173 9.10 -16.16 16.52
CA LEU A 173 7.80 -15.91 17.11
C LEU A 173 6.96 -17.19 17.15
N PRO A 174 6.30 -17.49 18.29
CA PRO A 174 5.39 -18.63 18.38
C PRO A 174 4.13 -18.38 17.51
N PRO A 175 3.48 -19.44 16.99
CA PRO A 175 2.32 -19.33 16.10
C PRO A 175 1.19 -18.44 16.62
N GLU A 176 0.98 -18.42 17.94
CA GLU A 176 -0.08 -17.66 18.61
C GLU A 176 0.15 -16.15 18.53
N ILE A 177 1.40 -15.72 18.40
CA ILE A 177 1.78 -14.31 18.21
C ILE A 177 1.89 -14.00 16.71
N LEU A 178 2.42 -14.94 15.94
CA LEU A 178 2.60 -14.76 14.50
C LEU A 178 1.26 -14.70 13.76
N LEU A 179 0.24 -15.45 14.20
CA LEU A 179 -1.08 -15.48 13.55
C LEU A 179 -1.78 -14.10 13.57
N PRO A 180 -1.97 -13.42 14.71
CA PRO A 180 -2.51 -12.06 14.74
C PRO A 180 -1.74 -11.06 13.89
N ILE A 181 -0.40 -11.19 13.82
CA ILE A 181 0.45 -10.31 13.01
C ILE A 181 0.17 -10.54 11.52
N VAL A 182 0.23 -11.80 11.08
CA VAL A 182 0.03 -12.17 9.67
C VAL A 182 -1.40 -11.90 9.22
N THR A 183 -2.42 -12.07 10.07
CA THR A 183 -3.80 -11.71 9.74
C THR A 183 -4.04 -10.20 9.66
N SER A 184 -3.13 -9.39 10.22
CA SER A 184 -3.28 -7.93 10.31
C SER A 184 -2.54 -7.18 9.20
N ILE A 185 -1.90 -7.86 8.25
CA ILE A 185 -1.22 -7.20 7.12
C ILE A 185 -2.23 -6.62 6.12
N SER A 186 -1.77 -5.68 5.30
CA SER A 186 -2.61 -4.84 4.45
C SER A 186 -3.28 -5.56 3.27
N GLY A 187 -2.66 -6.62 2.75
CA GLY A 187 -3.12 -7.29 1.52
C GLY A 187 -2.45 -8.63 1.26
N LEU A 188 -3.09 -9.43 0.39
CA LEU A 188 -2.60 -10.75 0.02
C LEU A 188 -1.32 -10.70 -0.83
N ASP A 189 -1.09 -9.62 -1.55
CA ASP A 189 0.17 -9.41 -2.28
C ASP A 189 1.37 -9.23 -1.33
N THR A 190 1.15 -8.59 -0.17
CA THR A 190 2.13 -8.47 0.91
C THR A 190 2.32 -9.81 1.63
N LEU A 191 1.25 -10.60 1.77
CA LEU A 191 1.35 -11.98 2.28
C LEU A 191 2.28 -12.82 1.41
N TRP A 192 2.18 -12.71 0.08
CA TRP A 192 3.05 -13.45 -0.83
C TRP A 192 4.54 -13.20 -0.57
N ASP A 193 4.92 -11.93 -0.43
CA ASP A 193 6.31 -11.54 -0.16
C ASP A 193 6.76 -12.10 1.21
N LEU A 194 5.88 -12.07 2.22
CA LEU A 194 6.16 -12.63 3.54
C LEU A 194 6.28 -14.16 3.53
N LEU A 195 5.42 -14.87 2.81
CA LEU A 195 5.49 -16.32 2.63
C LEU A 195 6.79 -16.76 1.96
N ARG A 196 7.32 -15.96 1.03
CA ARG A 196 8.61 -16.21 0.38
C ARG A 196 9.79 -15.90 1.26
N ALA A 197 9.67 -14.89 2.12
CA ALA A 197 10.74 -14.45 3.02
C ALA A 197 10.86 -15.32 4.28
N SER A 198 9.74 -15.88 4.77
CA SER A 198 9.67 -16.57 6.06
C SER A 198 9.11 -18.00 5.96
N PRO A 199 9.95 -19.03 6.18
CA PRO A 199 9.51 -20.42 6.27
C PRO A 199 8.50 -20.66 7.41
N GLN A 200 8.60 -19.91 8.52
CA GLN A 200 7.64 -20.00 9.62
C GLN A 200 6.26 -19.48 9.23
N VAL A 201 6.18 -18.33 8.53
CA VAL A 201 4.91 -17.83 7.98
C VAL A 201 4.36 -18.81 6.94
N TRP A 202 5.21 -19.41 6.09
CA TRP A 202 4.77 -20.45 5.15
C TRP A 202 4.09 -21.63 5.83
N ARG A 203 4.70 -22.14 6.90
CA ARG A 203 4.14 -23.24 7.72
C ARG A 203 2.86 -22.80 8.43
N LEU A 204 2.84 -21.61 9.01
CA LEU A 204 1.66 -21.06 9.67
C LEU A 204 0.48 -20.96 8.69
N PHE A 205 0.73 -20.47 7.48
CA PHE A 205 -0.27 -20.40 6.42
C PHE A 205 -0.78 -21.78 6.03
N HIS A 206 0.09 -22.80 5.98
CA HIS A 206 -0.37 -24.16 5.67
C HIS A 206 -1.44 -24.65 6.65
N SER A 207 -1.31 -24.33 7.95
CA SER A 207 -2.26 -24.74 8.98
C SER A 207 -3.47 -23.81 9.16
N HIS A 208 -3.33 -22.52 8.82
CA HIS A 208 -4.34 -21.49 9.07
C HIS A 208 -4.75 -20.70 7.81
N ALA A 209 -4.64 -21.31 6.62
CA ALA A 209 -4.78 -20.63 5.33
C ALA A 209 -6.06 -19.81 5.21
N LEU A 210 -7.22 -20.39 5.56
CA LEU A 210 -8.51 -19.73 5.44
C LEU A 210 -8.62 -18.56 6.41
N ALA A 211 -8.25 -18.78 7.68
CA ALA A 211 -8.27 -17.75 8.71
C ALA A 211 -7.35 -16.56 8.37
N ILE A 212 -6.16 -16.84 7.82
CA ILE A 212 -5.23 -15.79 7.37
C ILE A 212 -5.79 -15.03 6.16
N THR A 213 -6.28 -15.76 5.15
CA THR A 213 -6.80 -15.14 3.93
C THR A 213 -8.01 -14.26 4.24
N GLU A 214 -8.97 -14.76 5.01
CA GLU A 214 -10.14 -13.98 5.43
C GLU A 214 -9.82 -12.89 6.44
N GLY A 215 -8.86 -13.12 7.35
CA GLY A 215 -8.37 -12.10 8.27
C GLY A 215 -7.78 -10.89 7.55
N ILE A 216 -7.07 -11.13 6.44
CA ILE A 216 -6.52 -10.05 5.60
C ILE A 216 -7.61 -9.39 4.75
N LEU A 217 -8.49 -10.16 4.12
CA LEU A 217 -9.54 -9.61 3.27
C LEU A 217 -10.56 -8.79 4.07
N SER A 218 -11.06 -9.34 5.17
CA SER A 218 -12.11 -8.75 6.02
C SER A 218 -11.57 -7.91 7.18
N GLY A 219 -10.24 -7.87 7.37
CA GLY A 219 -9.61 -7.20 8.50
C GLY A 219 -9.66 -5.68 8.43
N PRO A 220 -9.50 -4.99 9.57
CA PRO A 220 -9.53 -3.52 9.64
C PRO A 220 -8.37 -2.84 8.90
N ASN A 221 -7.32 -3.58 8.58
CA ASN A 221 -6.14 -3.08 7.85
C ASN A 221 -6.20 -3.39 6.35
N SER A 222 -7.26 -4.06 5.88
CA SER A 222 -7.46 -4.36 4.46
C SER A 222 -7.49 -3.06 3.65
N ILE A 223 -6.60 -2.94 2.68
CA ILE A 223 -6.60 -1.80 1.74
C ILE A 223 -7.57 -1.99 0.58
N LEU A 224 -8.22 -3.16 0.51
CA LEU A 224 -9.09 -3.54 -0.58
C LEU A 224 -10.54 -3.17 -0.27
N PRO A 225 -11.23 -2.44 -1.18
CA PRO A 225 -12.67 -2.19 -1.09
C PRO A 225 -13.50 -3.48 -1.04
N PRO A 226 -14.69 -3.47 -0.40
CA PRO A 226 -15.54 -4.66 -0.27
C PRO A 226 -15.83 -5.38 -1.59
N LYS A 227 -16.12 -4.64 -2.68
CA LYS A 227 -16.39 -5.24 -3.99
C LYS A 227 -15.18 -5.94 -4.63
N ILE A 228 -13.96 -5.49 -4.33
CA ILE A 228 -12.75 -6.22 -4.75
C ILE A 228 -12.55 -7.48 -3.90
N GLN A 229 -12.84 -7.41 -2.60
CA GLN A 229 -12.81 -8.60 -1.74
C GLN A 229 -13.81 -9.67 -2.23
N GLU A 230 -15.03 -9.27 -2.61
CA GLU A 230 -16.03 -10.17 -3.21
C GLU A 230 -15.53 -10.83 -4.50
N LEU A 231 -14.85 -10.09 -5.39
CA LEU A 231 -14.24 -10.67 -6.60
C LEU A 231 -13.17 -11.72 -6.27
N ILE A 232 -12.31 -11.44 -5.29
CA ILE A 232 -11.28 -12.38 -4.83
C ILE A 232 -11.94 -13.66 -4.30
N ARG A 233 -13.00 -13.53 -3.50
CA ARG A 233 -13.79 -14.68 -3.02
C ARG A 233 -14.44 -15.44 -4.17
N GLY A 234 -14.96 -14.73 -5.19
CA GLY A 234 -15.45 -15.33 -6.42
C GLY A 234 -14.39 -16.20 -7.11
N VAL A 235 -13.15 -15.73 -7.19
CA VAL A 235 -12.03 -16.53 -7.75
C VAL A 235 -11.74 -17.75 -6.89
N ILE A 236 -11.74 -17.62 -5.56
CA ILE A 236 -11.54 -18.76 -4.65
C ILE A 236 -12.65 -19.81 -4.85
N LEU A 237 -13.91 -19.38 -4.94
CA LEU A 237 -15.06 -20.25 -5.16
C LEU A 237 -15.02 -20.91 -6.53
N ALA A 238 -14.66 -20.17 -7.59
CA ALA A 238 -14.46 -20.72 -8.93
C ALA A 238 -13.37 -21.80 -8.95
N ARG A 239 -12.24 -21.54 -8.30
CA ARG A 239 -11.13 -22.51 -8.18
C ARG A 239 -11.46 -23.71 -7.29
N SER A 240 -12.53 -23.64 -6.52
CA SER A 240 -13.03 -24.71 -5.64
C SER A 240 -14.30 -25.37 -6.19
N GLU A 241 -14.69 -25.07 -7.44
CA GLU A 241 -15.90 -25.60 -8.10
C GLU A 241 -17.18 -25.37 -7.27
N ALA A 242 -17.22 -24.24 -6.56
CA ALA A 242 -18.26 -23.91 -5.58
C ALA A 242 -18.89 -22.53 -5.85
N LEU A 243 -18.94 -22.10 -7.11
CA LEU A 243 -19.60 -20.84 -7.47
C LEU A 243 -21.09 -20.92 -7.11
N PRO A 244 -21.66 -19.90 -6.44
CA PRO A 244 -23.02 -19.97 -5.91
C PRO A 244 -24.10 -19.55 -6.91
N PHE A 245 -23.75 -19.34 -8.19
CA PHE A 245 -24.65 -18.86 -9.23
C PHE A 245 -25.23 -20.03 -10.02
N ARG A 246 -26.52 -19.98 -10.33
CA ARG A 246 -27.24 -21.06 -11.03
C ARG A 246 -27.18 -20.95 -12.56
N ASP A 247 -27.02 -19.74 -13.05
CA ASP A 247 -27.07 -19.42 -14.47
C ASP A 247 -26.25 -18.15 -14.79
N LEU A 248 -26.12 -17.86 -16.10
CA LEU A 248 -25.40 -16.69 -16.57
C LEU A 248 -26.04 -15.38 -16.10
N ALA A 249 -27.36 -15.33 -15.95
CA ALA A 249 -28.07 -14.13 -15.54
C ALA A 249 -27.78 -13.76 -14.07
N GLU A 250 -27.73 -14.72 -13.15
CA GLU A 250 -27.32 -14.50 -11.77
C GLU A 250 -25.87 -13.99 -11.70
N PHE A 251 -24.94 -14.64 -12.40
CA PHE A 251 -23.54 -14.23 -12.41
C PHE A 251 -23.36 -12.83 -13.01
N GLN A 252 -23.98 -12.55 -14.15
CA GLN A 252 -23.84 -11.29 -14.86
C GLN A 252 -24.62 -10.17 -14.16
N VAL A 253 -25.94 -10.33 -14.03
CA VAL A 253 -26.86 -9.27 -13.63
C VAL A 253 -26.86 -9.06 -12.13
N GLN A 254 -26.90 -10.15 -11.36
CA GLN A 254 -26.99 -10.05 -9.89
C GLN A 254 -25.62 -9.89 -9.24
N PHE A 255 -24.52 -10.31 -9.86
CA PHE A 255 -23.18 -10.15 -9.27
C PHE A 255 -22.29 -9.16 -10.02
N LEU A 256 -21.82 -9.48 -11.23
CA LEU A 256 -20.80 -8.68 -11.94
C LEU A 256 -21.21 -7.24 -12.18
N ARG A 257 -22.46 -7.00 -12.59
CA ARG A 257 -22.99 -5.63 -12.72
C ARG A 257 -22.94 -4.88 -11.40
N GLY A 258 -23.12 -5.53 -10.25
CA GLY A 258 -23.07 -4.93 -8.91
C GLY A 258 -21.65 -4.56 -8.44
N VAL A 259 -20.61 -5.13 -9.06
CA VAL A 259 -19.20 -4.89 -8.71
C VAL A 259 -18.69 -3.53 -9.19
N ILE A 260 -19.19 -3.04 -10.33
CA ILE A 260 -18.89 -1.69 -10.85
C ILE A 260 -20.03 -0.76 -10.42
N PRO A 261 -19.85 0.05 -9.36
CA PRO A 261 -20.93 0.86 -8.82
C PRO A 261 -21.06 2.12 -9.68
N LEU A 262 -22.06 2.15 -10.55
CA LEU A 262 -22.43 3.31 -11.36
C LEU A 262 -23.93 3.48 -11.29
N PHE A 263 -24.41 4.30 -10.35
CA PHE A 263 -25.83 4.57 -10.07
C PHE A 263 -26.67 3.28 -10.06
N GLN A 264 -26.78 2.66 -8.90
CA GLN A 264 -27.63 1.49 -8.72
C GLN A 264 -29.08 1.96 -8.53
N PRO A 265 -30.07 1.40 -9.25
CA PRO A 265 -31.48 1.63 -8.93
C PRO A 265 -31.74 1.27 -7.47
N ASN A 266 -32.56 2.05 -6.76
CA ASN A 266 -32.82 1.84 -5.32
C ASN A 266 -33.35 0.43 -5.00
N ASP A 267 -33.94 -0.26 -5.97
CA ASP A 267 -34.56 -1.58 -5.82
C ASP A 267 -33.68 -2.75 -6.32
N ALA A 268 -32.45 -2.47 -6.77
CA ALA A 268 -31.56 -3.50 -7.30
C ALA A 268 -30.91 -4.32 -6.18
N THR A 269 -31.28 -5.59 -6.07
CA THR A 269 -30.63 -6.58 -5.20
C THR A 269 -29.46 -7.24 -5.93
N PHE A 270 -28.24 -7.00 -5.46
CA PHE A 270 -27.04 -7.69 -5.95
C PHE A 270 -26.64 -8.81 -4.99
N ALA A 271 -26.24 -9.96 -5.53
CA ALA A 271 -25.59 -11.02 -4.79
C ALA A 271 -24.28 -10.51 -4.18
N ALA A 272 -24.01 -10.86 -2.93
CA ALA A 272 -22.75 -10.54 -2.26
C ALA A 272 -22.00 -11.84 -1.95
N LEU A 273 -20.70 -11.85 -2.24
CA LEU A 273 -19.83 -12.96 -1.88
C LEU A 273 -19.15 -12.66 -0.55
N GLY A 274 -19.82 -12.96 0.56
CA GLY A 274 -19.33 -12.72 1.91
C GLY A 274 -18.40 -13.81 2.46
N PRO A 275 -17.73 -13.55 3.60
CA PRO A 275 -16.85 -14.52 4.26
C PRO A 275 -17.55 -15.82 4.67
N GLU A 276 -18.86 -15.77 4.94
CA GLU A 276 -19.69 -16.91 5.33
C GLU A 276 -19.87 -17.97 4.25
N LEU A 277 -19.66 -17.62 2.98
CA LEU A 277 -19.71 -18.60 1.88
C LEU A 277 -18.45 -19.46 1.87
N LEU A 278 -17.29 -18.84 2.11
CA LEU A 278 -16.02 -19.57 2.16
C LEU A 278 -15.91 -20.46 3.39
N SER A 279 -16.49 -20.08 4.52
CA SER A 279 -16.51 -20.93 5.71
C SER A 279 -17.38 -22.18 5.57
N LYS A 280 -18.39 -22.14 4.70
CA LYS A 280 -19.26 -23.30 4.36
C LYS A 280 -18.70 -24.17 3.24
N THR A 281 -17.69 -23.68 2.52
CA THR A 281 -17.10 -24.35 1.36
C THR A 281 -15.83 -25.09 1.76
N THR A 282 -15.62 -26.28 1.22
CA THR A 282 -14.36 -27.02 1.43
C THR A 282 -13.28 -26.45 0.51
N VAL A 283 -12.53 -25.45 0.99
CA VAL A 283 -11.47 -24.80 0.22
C VAL A 283 -10.11 -25.40 0.56
N SER A 284 -9.40 -25.92 -0.43
CA SER A 284 -8.06 -26.50 -0.22
C SER A 284 -7.00 -25.42 0.06
N VAL A 285 -5.99 -25.78 0.84
CA VAL A 285 -4.83 -24.89 1.10
C VAL A 285 -4.07 -24.56 -0.20
N ALA A 286 -4.12 -25.45 -1.20
CA ALA A 286 -3.54 -25.20 -2.51
C ALA A 286 -4.26 -24.06 -3.25
N VAL A 287 -5.60 -24.04 -3.22
CA VAL A 287 -6.40 -22.94 -3.79
C VAL A 287 -6.09 -21.63 -3.06
N LEU A 288 -6.05 -21.63 -1.73
CA LEU A 288 -5.74 -20.42 -0.96
C LEU A 288 -4.30 -19.92 -1.20
N ARG A 289 -3.34 -20.82 -1.40
CA ARG A 289 -1.98 -20.41 -1.80
C ARG A 289 -1.96 -19.82 -3.21
N SER A 290 -2.74 -20.39 -4.12
CA SER A 290 -2.85 -19.89 -5.51
C SER A 290 -3.46 -18.49 -5.57
N ILE A 291 -4.44 -18.16 -4.70
CA ILE A 291 -5.04 -16.83 -4.69
C ILE A 291 -4.05 -15.78 -4.17
N VAL A 292 -3.22 -16.13 -3.19
CA VAL A 292 -2.15 -15.25 -2.69
C VAL A 292 -1.13 -14.94 -3.80
N ALA A 293 -0.74 -15.96 -4.57
CA ALA A 293 0.12 -15.77 -5.75
C ALA A 293 -0.55 -14.90 -6.83
N THR A 294 -1.85 -15.13 -7.09
CA THR A 294 -2.64 -14.39 -8.07
C THR A 294 -2.78 -12.92 -7.67
N ALA A 295 -3.00 -12.65 -6.37
CA ALA A 295 -3.10 -11.30 -5.84
C ALA A 295 -1.80 -10.52 -6.01
N HIS A 296 -0.64 -11.15 -5.75
CA HIS A 296 0.65 -10.54 -6.03
C HIS A 296 0.85 -10.23 -7.51
N GLN A 297 0.48 -11.16 -8.40
CA GLN A 297 0.58 -10.96 -9.85
C GLN A 297 -0.35 -9.83 -10.34
N ILE A 298 -1.61 -9.78 -9.86
CA ILE A 298 -2.57 -8.75 -10.22
C ILE A 298 -2.16 -7.37 -9.67
N SER A 299 -1.59 -7.31 -8.46
CA SER A 299 -1.01 -6.08 -7.89
C SER A 299 0.11 -5.56 -8.80
N ALA A 300 1.06 -6.43 -9.18
CA ALA A 300 2.15 -6.07 -10.09
C ALA A 300 1.67 -5.66 -11.50
N LEU A 301 0.67 -6.36 -12.05
CA LEU A 301 0.07 -6.02 -13.35
C LEU A 301 -0.66 -4.68 -13.31
N SER A 302 -1.41 -4.40 -12.24
CA SER A 302 -2.11 -3.13 -12.05
C SER A 302 -1.15 -1.95 -12.00
N GLN A 303 -0.07 -2.07 -11.22
CA GLN A 303 0.98 -1.04 -11.16
C GLN A 303 1.70 -0.87 -12.51
N ALA A 304 2.02 -1.96 -13.21
CA ALA A 304 2.64 -1.88 -14.53
C ALA A 304 1.72 -1.24 -15.58
N CYS A 305 0.41 -1.51 -15.51
CA CYS A 305 -0.63 -0.90 -16.35
C CYS A 305 -0.65 0.63 -16.17
N LEU A 306 -0.76 1.08 -14.93
CA LEU A 306 -0.75 2.51 -14.58
C LEU A 306 0.56 3.19 -14.99
N ALA A 307 1.69 2.54 -14.76
CA ALA A 307 2.99 3.05 -15.17
C ALA A 307 3.08 3.22 -16.70
N SER A 308 2.47 2.31 -17.46
CA SER A 308 2.41 2.39 -18.93
C SER A 308 1.62 3.60 -19.42
N TYR A 309 0.49 3.90 -18.78
CA TYR A 309 -0.30 5.09 -19.09
C TYR A 309 0.38 6.39 -18.66
N LEU A 310 0.95 6.44 -17.45
CA LEU A 310 1.69 7.60 -16.98
C LEU A 310 2.87 7.94 -17.89
N ARG A 311 3.58 6.94 -18.42
CA ARG A 311 4.66 7.16 -19.39
C ARG A 311 4.16 7.88 -20.64
N ARG A 312 2.96 7.57 -21.13
CA ARG A 312 2.36 8.26 -22.30
C ARG A 312 1.93 9.69 -21.94
N LEU A 313 1.38 9.91 -20.74
CA LEU A 313 1.00 11.25 -20.28
C LEU A 313 2.20 12.18 -20.00
N ARG A 314 3.35 11.60 -19.65
CA ARG A 314 4.61 12.31 -19.44
C ARG A 314 5.37 12.57 -20.74
N ASP A 315 4.94 11.98 -21.85
CA ASP A 315 5.57 12.19 -23.13
C ASP A 315 5.35 13.65 -23.59
N PRO A 316 6.38 14.38 -24.05
CA PRO A 316 6.22 15.76 -24.51
C PRO A 316 5.23 15.95 -25.67
N SER A 317 4.89 14.88 -26.40
CA SER A 317 3.86 14.90 -27.44
C SER A 317 2.43 15.00 -26.87
N PHE A 318 2.21 14.60 -25.61
CA PHE A 318 0.93 14.80 -24.94
C PHE A 318 0.76 16.27 -24.55
N ARG A 319 0.16 17.04 -25.46
CA ARG A 319 0.04 18.50 -25.34
C ARG A 319 -1.38 18.98 -25.67
N PRO A 320 -2.34 18.82 -24.74
CA PRO A 320 -3.68 19.34 -24.93
C PRO A 320 -3.69 20.86 -25.15
N LEU A 321 -4.66 21.34 -25.94
CA LEU A 321 -4.83 22.74 -26.27
C LEU A 321 -6.10 23.31 -25.61
N HIS A 322 -6.02 24.53 -25.07
CA HIS A 322 -7.16 25.33 -24.66
C HIS A 322 -7.46 26.39 -25.71
N ALA A 323 -8.73 26.76 -25.88
CA ALA A 323 -9.08 27.87 -26.75
C ALA A 323 -8.55 29.20 -26.15
N PHE A 324 -7.87 30.00 -26.98
CA PHE A 324 -7.21 31.25 -26.56
C PHE A 324 -8.21 32.33 -26.12
N ASP A 325 -9.15 32.66 -27.02
CA ASP A 325 -10.24 33.65 -26.87
C ASP A 325 -11.02 33.65 -28.21
N PRO A 326 -12.36 33.59 -28.25
CA PRO A 326 -13.31 33.45 -27.14
C PRO A 326 -13.40 32.03 -26.57
N ILE A 327 -13.94 31.96 -25.33
CA ILE A 327 -14.42 30.72 -24.70
C ILE A 327 -15.16 29.91 -25.77
N PRO A 328 -14.87 28.61 -25.94
CA PRO A 328 -15.42 27.85 -27.03
C PRO A 328 -16.89 27.55 -26.72
N TYR A 329 -17.76 28.46 -27.16
CA TYR A 329 -19.19 28.25 -27.15
C TYR A 329 -19.52 27.40 -28.37
N TYR A 330 -20.05 26.20 -28.15
CA TYR A 330 -20.57 25.34 -29.22
C TYR A 330 -22.08 25.54 -29.43
N THR A 331 -22.74 26.15 -28.46
CA THR A 331 -24.20 26.34 -28.38
C THR A 331 -24.71 27.72 -28.81
N HIS A 332 -23.81 28.62 -29.21
CA HIS A 332 -24.13 30.03 -29.54
C HIS A 332 -23.70 30.39 -30.97
N GLY A 333 -23.97 31.60 -31.44
CA GLY A 333 -23.42 32.06 -32.73
C GLY A 333 -21.89 32.09 -32.72
N TYR A 334 -21.30 32.03 -33.92
CA TYR A 334 -19.87 31.85 -34.13
C TYR A 334 -19.36 32.81 -35.22
N GLY A 335 -18.18 33.38 -34.99
CA GLY A 335 -17.55 34.33 -35.90
C GLY A 335 -18.03 35.77 -35.74
N PRO A 336 -17.54 36.70 -36.58
CA PRO A 336 -17.80 38.14 -36.43
C PRO A 336 -19.26 38.55 -36.63
N ASN A 337 -20.06 37.70 -37.32
CA ASN A 337 -21.47 37.96 -37.60
C ASN A 337 -22.42 37.21 -36.65
N ASP A 338 -21.89 36.46 -35.68
CA ASP A 338 -22.67 35.61 -34.75
C ASP A 338 -23.54 34.55 -35.48
N ASP A 339 -23.04 34.02 -36.60
CA ASP A 339 -23.74 33.03 -37.43
C ASP A 339 -23.81 31.66 -36.75
N TRP A 340 -24.88 30.90 -36.99
CA TRP A 340 -24.94 29.53 -36.51
C TRP A 340 -24.01 28.62 -37.33
N VAL A 341 -22.95 28.12 -36.69
CA VAL A 341 -22.02 27.15 -37.28
C VAL A 341 -22.05 25.85 -36.45
N ALA A 342 -22.14 24.70 -37.11
CA ALA A 342 -22.13 23.42 -36.40
C ALA A 342 -20.82 23.23 -35.62
N ALA A 343 -20.88 22.60 -34.44
CA ALA A 343 -19.73 22.48 -33.54
C ALA A 343 -18.48 21.87 -34.18
N TRP A 344 -18.64 20.86 -35.04
CA TRP A 344 -17.54 20.20 -35.74
C TRP A 344 -16.87 21.06 -36.83
N ASP A 345 -17.51 22.14 -37.28
CA ASP A 345 -16.97 23.08 -38.26
C ASP A 345 -16.41 24.37 -37.64
N ARG A 346 -16.59 24.56 -36.33
CA ARG A 346 -15.99 25.70 -35.60
C ARG A 346 -14.48 25.52 -35.49
N GLN A 347 -13.75 26.61 -35.67
CA GLN A 347 -12.29 26.66 -35.52
C GLN A 347 -11.90 27.56 -34.34
N PHE A 348 -11.05 27.05 -33.46
CA PHE A 348 -10.51 27.81 -32.35
C PHE A 348 -9.01 27.94 -32.48
N VAL A 349 -8.47 29.10 -32.12
CA VAL A 349 -7.03 29.27 -31.94
C VAL A 349 -6.65 28.59 -30.63
N GLY A 350 -5.92 27.47 -30.74
CA GLY A 350 -5.47 26.71 -29.58
C GLY A 350 -4.17 27.25 -28.99
N THR A 351 -4.14 27.43 -27.68
CA THR A 351 -2.91 27.61 -26.90
C THR A 351 -2.63 26.36 -26.07
N PRO A 352 -1.35 25.98 -25.90
CA PRO A 352 -1.00 24.85 -25.06
C PRO A 352 -1.54 24.98 -23.64
N ALA A 353 -2.29 23.98 -23.19
CA ALA A 353 -2.75 23.88 -21.82
C ALA A 353 -1.55 23.67 -20.87
N LYS A 354 -1.64 24.21 -19.65
CA LYS A 354 -0.64 23.97 -18.61
C LYS A 354 -0.84 22.55 -18.05
N VAL A 355 -0.02 21.62 -18.52
CA VAL A 355 0.04 20.25 -17.98
C VAL A 355 1.00 20.20 -16.79
N VAL A 356 0.57 19.56 -15.70
CA VAL A 356 1.36 19.33 -14.50
C VAL A 356 1.35 17.84 -14.18
N ASP A 357 2.52 17.24 -13.95
CA ASP A 357 2.60 15.84 -13.53
C ASP A 357 2.06 15.70 -12.09
N ALA A 358 0.98 14.93 -11.95
CA ALA A 358 0.36 14.64 -10.66
C ALA A 358 1.18 13.64 -9.81
N GLY A 359 2.22 13.01 -10.38
CA GLY A 359 3.06 12.03 -9.71
C GLY A 359 2.49 10.61 -9.78
N GLN A 360 2.68 9.83 -8.71
CA GLN A 360 2.21 8.45 -8.61
C GLN A 360 0.67 8.36 -8.65
N PRO A 361 0.10 7.20 -9.03
CA PRO A 361 -1.34 6.96 -8.96
C PRO A 361 -1.90 7.15 -7.56
N THR A 362 -3.12 7.68 -7.46
CA THR A 362 -3.85 7.70 -6.19
C THR A 362 -4.43 6.33 -5.90
N TRP A 363 -4.79 6.08 -4.63
CA TRP A 363 -5.42 4.82 -4.23
C TRP A 363 -6.68 4.51 -5.07
N VAL A 364 -7.49 5.54 -5.39
CA VAL A 364 -8.70 5.38 -6.20
C VAL A 364 -8.35 4.88 -7.60
N GLU A 365 -7.34 5.47 -8.24
CA GLU A 365 -6.89 5.09 -9.58
C GLU A 365 -6.37 3.64 -9.59
N GLU A 366 -5.61 3.24 -8.56
CA GLU A 366 -5.08 1.88 -8.42
C GLU A 366 -6.20 0.85 -8.18
N MET A 367 -7.17 1.18 -7.33
CA MET A 367 -8.30 0.29 -7.06
C MET A 367 -9.23 0.10 -8.27
N ARG A 368 -9.38 1.09 -9.16
CA ARG A 368 -10.13 0.88 -10.42
C ARG A 368 -9.46 -0.13 -11.33
N VAL A 369 -8.13 -0.06 -11.48
CA VAL A 369 -7.38 -1.04 -12.28
C VAL A 369 -7.41 -2.41 -11.62
N LEU A 370 -7.18 -2.50 -10.31
CA LEU A 370 -7.27 -3.75 -9.55
C LEU A 370 -8.65 -4.40 -9.71
N ARG A 371 -9.74 -3.64 -9.60
CA ARG A 371 -11.11 -4.13 -9.83
C ARG A 371 -11.25 -4.71 -11.23
N ALA A 372 -10.81 -4.00 -12.26
CA ALA A 372 -10.86 -4.48 -13.64
C ALA A 372 -10.06 -5.77 -13.83
N MET A 373 -8.83 -5.86 -13.28
CA MET A 373 -7.99 -7.06 -13.36
C MET A 373 -8.62 -8.26 -12.65
N TRP A 374 -9.24 -8.06 -11.48
CA TRP A 374 -9.95 -9.12 -10.76
C TRP A 374 -11.22 -9.58 -11.47
N ILE A 375 -11.93 -8.69 -12.16
CA ILE A 375 -13.06 -9.06 -13.03
C ILE A 375 -12.58 -9.97 -14.16
N ILE A 376 -11.53 -9.57 -14.87
CA ILE A 376 -10.95 -10.35 -15.98
C ILE A 376 -10.49 -11.73 -15.46
N GLN A 377 -9.81 -11.75 -14.31
CA GLN A 377 -9.37 -12.99 -13.68
C GLN A 377 -10.54 -13.91 -13.31
N LEU A 378 -11.60 -13.37 -12.70
CA LEU A 378 -12.78 -14.15 -12.32
C LEU A 378 -13.51 -14.72 -13.54
N VAL A 379 -13.80 -13.86 -14.52
CA VAL A 379 -14.44 -14.28 -15.77
C VAL A 379 -13.61 -15.37 -16.46
N GLY A 380 -12.29 -15.22 -16.49
CA GLY A 380 -11.40 -16.25 -17.03
C GLY A 380 -11.47 -17.59 -16.29
N GLU A 381 -11.64 -17.61 -14.96
CA GLU A 381 -11.89 -18.85 -14.22
C GLU A 381 -13.27 -19.44 -14.54
N VAL A 382 -14.30 -18.61 -14.72
CA VAL A 382 -15.65 -19.06 -15.09
C VAL A 382 -15.66 -19.66 -16.50
N HIS A 383 -14.98 -19.04 -17.48
CA HIS A 383 -14.79 -19.65 -18.80
C HIS A 383 -14.04 -20.98 -18.73
N ARG A 384 -13.05 -21.09 -17.84
CA ARG A 384 -12.31 -22.34 -17.64
C ARG A 384 -13.24 -23.45 -17.13
N LEU A 385 -14.08 -23.15 -16.13
CA LEU A 385 -15.08 -24.09 -15.63
C LEU A 385 -16.08 -24.49 -16.73
N ALA A 386 -16.57 -23.50 -17.47
CA ALA A 386 -17.47 -23.70 -18.59
C ALA A 386 -16.87 -24.55 -19.73
N HIS A 387 -15.54 -24.62 -19.85
CA HIS A 387 -14.88 -25.39 -20.91
C HIS A 387 -14.49 -26.81 -20.47
N TYR A 388 -13.98 -26.97 -19.24
CA TYR A 388 -13.41 -28.24 -18.78
C TYR A 388 -14.29 -28.99 -17.78
N GLU A 389 -15.22 -28.29 -17.13
CA GLU A 389 -15.96 -28.75 -15.95
C GLU A 389 -17.46 -28.46 -16.11
N THR A 390 -18.00 -28.62 -17.33
CA THR A 390 -19.40 -28.30 -17.65
C THR A 390 -20.40 -29.05 -16.77
N ASP A 391 -20.09 -30.30 -16.44
CA ASP A 391 -20.97 -31.17 -15.66
C ASP A 391 -21.02 -30.76 -14.18
N THR A 392 -19.96 -30.17 -13.64
CA THR A 392 -19.88 -29.71 -12.25
C THR A 392 -20.34 -28.25 -12.09
N MET A 393 -20.24 -27.44 -13.15
CA MET A 393 -20.73 -26.05 -13.17
C MET A 393 -22.25 -25.93 -12.98
N GLY A 394 -23.02 -26.92 -13.45
CA GLY A 394 -24.46 -27.02 -13.23
C GLY A 394 -25.32 -25.96 -13.91
N TRP A 395 -24.75 -25.18 -14.84
CA TRP A 395 -25.46 -24.16 -15.60
C TRP A 395 -26.17 -24.75 -16.83
N PRO A 396 -27.26 -24.13 -17.32
CA PRO A 396 -27.88 -24.52 -18.59
C PRO A 396 -26.89 -24.46 -19.76
N VAL A 397 -26.96 -25.44 -20.67
CA VAL A 397 -26.06 -25.53 -21.86
C VAL A 397 -26.11 -24.26 -22.71
N HIS A 398 -27.29 -23.67 -22.88
CA HIS A 398 -27.47 -22.41 -23.61
C HIS A 398 -26.69 -21.25 -22.98
N ASP A 399 -26.63 -21.20 -21.64
CA ASP A 399 -25.91 -20.15 -20.93
C ASP A 399 -24.40 -20.32 -21.04
N VAL A 400 -23.93 -21.57 -21.02
CA VAL A 400 -22.52 -21.92 -21.28
C VAL A 400 -22.11 -21.53 -22.70
N GLU A 401 -22.97 -21.80 -23.69
CA GLU A 401 -22.77 -21.41 -25.08
C GLU A 401 -22.74 -19.88 -25.24
N MET A 402 -23.70 -19.17 -24.65
CA MET A 402 -23.71 -17.70 -24.64
C MET A 402 -22.46 -17.13 -23.99
N LEU A 403 -22.05 -17.67 -22.83
CA LEU A 403 -20.84 -17.25 -22.14
C LEU A 403 -19.61 -17.37 -23.06
N SER A 404 -19.50 -18.42 -23.88
CA SER A 404 -18.36 -18.61 -24.80
C SER A 404 -18.19 -17.50 -25.85
N HIS A 405 -19.23 -16.70 -26.08
CA HIS A 405 -19.23 -15.58 -27.03
C HIS A 405 -19.11 -14.21 -26.36
N MET A 406 -19.00 -14.15 -25.04
CA MET A 406 -18.90 -12.91 -24.28
C MET A 406 -17.51 -12.75 -23.70
N ASP A 407 -16.98 -11.52 -23.77
CA ASP A 407 -15.75 -11.17 -23.08
C ASP A 407 -16.04 -10.60 -21.67
N PRO A 408 -15.01 -10.37 -20.83
CA PRO A 408 -15.20 -9.76 -19.51
C PRO A 408 -15.89 -8.39 -19.53
N ALA A 409 -15.71 -7.59 -20.59
CA ALA A 409 -16.35 -6.29 -20.72
C ALA A 409 -17.84 -6.42 -21.04
N ASP A 410 -18.23 -7.37 -21.90
CA ASP A 410 -19.63 -7.67 -22.23
C ASP A 410 -20.42 -8.13 -21.01
N LEU A 411 -19.78 -8.87 -20.10
CA LEU A 411 -20.41 -9.36 -18.87
C LEU A 411 -20.65 -8.24 -17.83
N VAL A 412 -19.83 -7.20 -17.81
CA VAL A 412 -20.05 -6.06 -16.91
C VAL A 412 -20.88 -4.94 -17.54
N ASP A 413 -21.06 -4.97 -18.86
CA ASP A 413 -21.80 -3.93 -19.56
C ASP A 413 -23.27 -3.89 -19.14
N ARG A 414 -23.84 -2.69 -19.18
CA ARG A 414 -25.23 -2.45 -18.77
C ARG A 414 -25.99 -1.78 -19.92
N PRO A 415 -26.76 -2.54 -20.71
CA PRO A 415 -27.48 -1.99 -21.85
C PRO A 415 -28.58 -0.99 -21.44
N ASP A 416 -29.02 -1.05 -20.19
CA ASP A 416 -30.04 -0.21 -19.56
C ASP A 416 -29.48 1.10 -18.96
N GLY A 417 -28.15 1.31 -19.01
CA GLY A 417 -27.48 2.47 -18.41
C GLY A 417 -26.84 3.43 -19.41
N PRO A 418 -26.26 4.55 -18.92
CA PRO A 418 -25.41 5.40 -19.75
C PRO A 418 -24.28 4.60 -20.39
N PRO A 419 -23.90 4.91 -21.65
CA PRO A 419 -22.86 4.18 -22.39
C PRO A 419 -21.50 4.22 -21.67
N ASN A 420 -20.63 3.26 -22.00
CA ASN A 420 -19.20 3.21 -21.65
C ASN A 420 -18.85 2.75 -20.21
N LYS A 421 -19.74 2.02 -19.52
CA LYS A 421 -19.46 1.51 -18.16
C LYS A 421 -18.36 0.46 -18.11
N ALA A 422 -18.24 -0.34 -19.16
CA ALA A 422 -17.24 -1.39 -19.25
C ALA A 422 -15.83 -0.88 -19.65
N GLU A 423 -15.63 0.43 -19.82
CA GLU A 423 -14.34 0.97 -20.28
C GLU A 423 -13.19 0.75 -19.29
N GLU A 424 -13.45 0.61 -17.98
CA GLU A 424 -12.41 0.18 -17.03
C GLU A 424 -11.88 -1.22 -17.41
N VAL A 425 -12.77 -2.14 -17.73
CA VAL A 425 -12.43 -3.52 -18.11
C VAL A 425 -11.79 -3.56 -19.50
N ARG A 426 -12.37 -2.88 -20.50
CA ARG A 426 -11.78 -2.80 -21.85
C ARG A 426 -10.40 -2.17 -21.83
N SER A 427 -10.18 -1.15 -20.99
CA SER A 427 -8.86 -0.52 -20.80
C SER A 427 -7.84 -1.49 -20.22
N ALA A 428 -8.22 -2.25 -19.19
CA ALA A 428 -7.33 -3.27 -18.62
C ALA A 428 -7.03 -4.40 -19.61
N MET A 429 -8.05 -4.91 -20.33
CA MET A 429 -7.88 -5.93 -21.37
C MET A 429 -6.95 -5.46 -22.50
N HIS A 430 -7.13 -4.23 -22.98
CA HIS A 430 -6.27 -3.64 -24.00
C HIS A 430 -4.80 -3.59 -23.54
N TYR A 431 -4.54 -3.25 -22.27
CA TYR A 431 -3.18 -3.31 -21.73
C TYR A 431 -2.65 -4.74 -21.65
N LEU A 432 -3.44 -5.69 -21.13
CA LEU A 432 -3.02 -7.09 -21.01
C LEU A 432 -2.67 -7.71 -22.38
N ALA A 433 -3.43 -7.38 -23.43
CA ALA A 433 -3.13 -7.83 -24.79
C ALA A 433 -1.75 -7.39 -25.30
N THR A 434 -1.18 -6.31 -24.77
CA THR A 434 0.19 -5.88 -25.11
C THR A 434 1.28 -6.75 -24.46
N LEU A 435 0.94 -7.55 -23.46
CA LEU A 435 1.87 -8.42 -22.72
C LEU A 435 1.88 -9.87 -23.24
N GLY A 436 0.93 -10.23 -24.10
CA GLY A 436 0.73 -11.58 -24.63
C GLY A 436 -0.59 -12.21 -24.16
N ASP A 437 -0.77 -13.48 -24.48
CA ASP A 437 -2.01 -14.21 -24.19
C ASP A 437 -2.08 -14.70 -22.75
N ALA A 438 -3.30 -14.77 -22.22
CA ALA A 438 -3.58 -15.48 -20.98
C ALA A 438 -3.42 -16.99 -21.19
N THR A 439 -2.98 -17.70 -20.15
CA THR A 439 -2.84 -19.17 -20.20
C THR A 439 -3.94 -19.83 -19.38
N MET A 440 -4.48 -20.94 -19.88
CA MET A 440 -5.43 -21.78 -19.17
C MET A 440 -4.76 -23.12 -18.88
N ASP A 441 -4.21 -23.25 -17.67
CA ASP A 441 -3.68 -24.52 -17.17
C ASP A 441 -4.58 -25.06 -16.04
N VAL A 442 -4.01 -25.32 -14.86
CA VAL A 442 -4.81 -25.63 -13.65
C VAL A 442 -5.69 -24.45 -13.26
N TYR A 443 -5.22 -23.22 -13.48
CA TYR A 443 -5.97 -21.99 -13.19
C TYR A 443 -5.95 -21.07 -14.41
N HIS A 444 -6.95 -20.20 -14.54
CA HIS A 444 -6.81 -19.10 -15.48
C HIS A 444 -5.68 -18.18 -14.98
N ARG A 445 -4.74 -17.84 -15.86
CA ARG A 445 -3.62 -16.96 -15.50
C ARG A 445 -3.48 -15.84 -16.51
N LEU A 446 -3.56 -14.61 -16.00
CA LEU A 446 -3.22 -13.43 -16.76
C LEU A 446 -1.74 -13.45 -17.21
N PRO A 447 -1.38 -12.68 -18.25
CA PRO A 447 0.01 -12.52 -18.67
C PRO A 447 0.95 -12.14 -17.52
N ARG A 448 2.23 -12.48 -17.67
CA ARG A 448 3.24 -12.09 -16.66
C ARG A 448 3.49 -10.58 -16.71
N PRO A 449 3.65 -9.92 -15.57
CA PRO A 449 4.04 -8.52 -15.57
C PRO A 449 5.45 -8.35 -16.18
N PRO A 450 5.75 -7.22 -16.84
CA PRO A 450 7.06 -6.96 -17.45
C PRO A 450 8.20 -7.04 -16.42
N SER A 451 9.40 -7.50 -16.79
CA SER A 451 10.52 -7.67 -15.84
C SER A 451 10.95 -6.38 -15.12
N TYR A 452 10.81 -5.21 -15.77
CA TYR A 452 11.10 -3.92 -15.14
C TYR A 452 10.01 -3.50 -14.13
N SER A 453 8.85 -4.16 -14.08
CA SER A 453 7.78 -3.84 -13.13
C SER A 453 8.25 -3.95 -11.68
N ALA A 454 9.19 -4.86 -11.40
CA ALA A 454 9.82 -5.00 -10.09
C ALA A 454 10.53 -3.72 -9.63
N SER A 455 11.11 -2.96 -10.57
CA SER A 455 11.80 -1.69 -10.29
C SER A 455 10.86 -0.48 -10.26
N THR A 456 9.64 -0.62 -10.78
CA THR A 456 8.62 0.45 -10.79
C THR A 456 7.51 0.20 -9.79
N ARG A 457 7.63 -0.79 -8.90
CA ARG A 457 6.65 -0.99 -7.83
C ARG A 457 6.65 0.20 -6.89
N TRP A 458 5.46 0.61 -6.47
CA TRP A 458 5.29 1.60 -5.41
C TRP A 458 4.44 1.02 -4.30
N THR A 459 4.56 1.63 -3.12
CA THR A 459 3.66 1.36 -2.01
C THR A 459 2.32 2.00 -2.32
N THR A 460 1.27 1.19 -2.44
CA THR A 460 -0.11 1.66 -2.61
C THR A 460 -0.45 2.61 -1.44
N ALA A 461 -0.77 3.85 -1.76
CA ALA A 461 -1.12 4.84 -0.75
C ALA A 461 -2.44 4.47 -0.05
N LEU A 462 -2.63 4.87 1.21
CA LEU A 462 -3.94 4.73 1.86
C LEU A 462 -4.97 5.70 1.26
N PRO A 463 -6.27 5.35 1.24
CA PRO A 463 -7.32 6.24 0.76
C PRO A 463 -7.35 7.53 1.57
N LYS A 464 -7.61 8.65 0.90
CA LYS A 464 -7.89 9.91 1.61
C LYS A 464 -9.24 9.80 2.30
N ARG A 465 -9.33 10.35 3.51
CA ARG A 465 -10.58 10.33 4.29
C ARG A 465 -11.51 11.42 3.79
N LYS A 466 -12.79 11.09 3.68
CA LYS A 466 -13.87 12.08 3.53
C LYS A 466 -14.09 12.75 4.87
N GLU A 467 -13.94 14.07 4.90
CA GLU A 467 -14.18 14.88 6.09
C GLU A 467 -15.18 15.97 5.77
N VAL A 468 -16.10 16.21 6.71
CA VAL A 468 -17.06 17.32 6.65
C VAL A 468 -16.47 18.47 7.43
N LEU A 469 -16.03 19.50 6.72
CA LEU A 469 -15.55 20.75 7.29
C LEU A 469 -16.73 21.74 7.39
N TRP A 470 -16.80 22.48 8.49
CA TRP A 470 -17.84 23.48 8.69
C TRP A 470 -17.31 24.88 8.35
N ASN A 471 -17.48 25.27 7.09
CA ASN A 471 -17.00 26.56 6.62
C ASN A 471 -18.03 27.67 6.89
N VAL A 472 -17.53 28.78 7.45
CA VAL A 472 -18.32 30.02 7.58
C VAL A 472 -18.46 30.63 6.20
N TRP A 473 -19.67 30.62 5.66
CA TRP A 473 -19.95 31.19 4.32
C TRP A 473 -20.60 32.57 4.40
N GLY A 474 -21.06 32.97 5.59
CA GLY A 474 -21.77 34.22 5.82
C GLY A 474 -21.88 34.54 7.30
N TYR A 475 -22.47 35.68 7.61
CA TYR A 475 -22.80 36.08 8.97
C TYR A 475 -24.22 36.66 9.02
N ARG A 476 -24.87 36.51 10.17
CA ARG A 476 -26.16 37.16 10.45
C ARG A 476 -25.91 38.47 11.19
N ARG A 477 -26.50 39.56 10.72
CA ARG A 477 -26.49 40.86 11.42
C ARG A 477 -27.87 41.50 11.25
N ASN A 478 -28.45 42.00 12.35
CA ASN A 478 -29.77 42.65 12.35
C ASN A 478 -30.89 41.80 11.71
N GLY A 479 -30.82 40.46 11.82
CA GLY A 479 -31.78 39.54 11.20
C GLY A 479 -31.52 39.19 9.73
N GLU A 480 -30.61 39.89 9.06
CA GLU A 480 -30.24 39.65 7.67
C GLU A 480 -29.01 38.74 7.53
N ILE A 481 -28.95 37.97 6.45
CA ILE A 481 -27.82 37.09 6.13
C ILE A 481 -26.93 37.78 5.10
N HIS A 482 -25.67 37.99 5.45
CA HIS A 482 -24.67 38.57 4.57
C HIS A 482 -23.64 37.49 4.16
N PRO A 483 -23.40 37.27 2.86
CA PRO A 483 -22.36 36.35 2.40
C PRO A 483 -20.97 36.90 2.72
N LEU A 484 -20.06 36.01 3.13
CA LEU A 484 -18.66 36.33 3.42
C LEU A 484 -17.80 35.88 2.22
N ARG A 485 -16.84 36.72 1.79
CA ARG A 485 -15.82 36.27 0.84
C ARG A 485 -14.80 35.39 1.55
N ASN A 486 -14.30 34.34 0.88
CA ASN A 486 -13.26 33.45 1.42
C ASN A 486 -12.07 34.27 1.95
N GLY A 487 -11.67 34.00 3.20
CA GLY A 487 -10.56 34.68 3.86
C GLY A 487 -10.89 36.03 4.52
N SER A 488 -12.13 36.52 4.44
CA SER A 488 -12.54 37.75 5.14
C SER A 488 -12.85 37.48 6.61
N SER A 489 -12.64 38.47 7.49
CA SER A 489 -13.06 38.40 8.89
C SER A 489 -14.55 38.73 9.05
N ILE A 490 -15.18 38.21 10.09
CA ILE A 490 -16.59 38.52 10.41
C ILE A 490 -16.65 39.93 11.00
N PRO A 491 -17.50 40.84 10.47
CA PRO A 491 -17.66 42.17 11.03
C PRO A 491 -18.18 42.14 12.48
N GLU A 492 -17.82 43.15 13.25
CA GLU A 492 -18.20 43.29 14.66
C GLU A 492 -19.73 43.25 14.84
N GLY A 493 -20.22 42.40 15.74
CA GLY A 493 -21.65 42.13 15.96
C GLY A 493 -22.31 41.14 14.99
N GLY A 494 -21.56 40.54 14.05
CA GLY A 494 -22.05 39.49 13.16
C GLY A 494 -21.94 38.08 13.78
N THR A 495 -23.00 37.27 13.70
CA THR A 495 -22.96 35.86 14.13
C THR A 495 -22.60 34.96 12.94
N PRO A 496 -21.56 34.10 13.01
CA PRO A 496 -21.18 33.22 11.90
C PRO A 496 -22.28 32.25 11.50
N ILE A 497 -22.48 32.08 10.18
CA ILE A 497 -23.31 31.03 9.60
C ILE A 497 -22.40 30.03 8.93
N LYS A 498 -22.43 28.79 9.43
CA LYS A 498 -21.63 27.68 8.89
C LYS A 498 -22.49 26.85 7.93
N ARG A 499 -21.86 26.31 6.90
CA ARG A 499 -22.44 25.26 6.05
C ARG A 499 -21.49 24.06 6.01
N PRO A 500 -22.01 22.83 5.91
CA PRO A 500 -21.15 21.67 5.69
C PRO A 500 -20.51 21.79 4.29
N MET A 501 -19.18 21.65 4.24
CA MET A 501 -18.40 21.53 3.01
C MET A 501 -17.55 20.26 3.10
N LEU A 502 -17.52 19.50 2.01
CA LEU A 502 -16.65 18.33 1.91
C LEU A 502 -15.22 18.80 1.64
N ASN A 503 -14.24 18.09 2.18
CA ASN A 503 -12.83 18.40 1.97
C ASN A 503 -12.41 18.26 0.50
N ASP A 504 -11.31 18.94 0.15
CA ASP A 504 -10.78 18.96 -1.22
C ASP A 504 -10.53 17.55 -1.78
N HIS A 505 -10.07 16.61 -0.94
CA HIS A 505 -9.86 15.22 -1.35
C HIS A 505 -11.13 14.55 -1.89
N TYR A 506 -12.29 14.78 -1.25
CA TYR A 506 -13.56 14.26 -1.74
C TYR A 506 -13.94 14.90 -3.07
N GLN A 507 -13.78 16.23 -3.17
CA GLN A 507 -14.13 16.98 -4.37
C GLN A 507 -13.24 16.60 -5.56
N TRP A 508 -11.96 16.30 -5.31
CA TRP A 508 -11.02 15.79 -6.30
C TRP A 508 -11.20 14.31 -6.66
N GLY A 509 -12.10 13.60 -5.97
CA GLY A 509 -12.34 12.18 -6.23
C GLY A 509 -11.22 11.26 -5.72
N GLN A 510 -10.54 11.64 -4.64
CA GLN A 510 -9.42 10.90 -4.04
C GLN A 510 -9.81 10.08 -2.79
N THR A 511 -11.10 10.07 -2.44
CA THR A 511 -11.64 9.32 -1.30
C THR A 511 -12.28 8.01 -1.75
N GLU A 512 -12.55 7.10 -0.81
CA GLU A 512 -13.15 5.80 -1.09
C GLU A 512 -14.49 5.87 -1.83
N GLU A 513 -15.31 6.88 -1.53
CA GLU A 513 -16.60 7.10 -2.20
C GLU A 513 -16.46 7.42 -3.69
N ALA A 514 -15.28 7.87 -4.14
CA ALA A 514 -15.04 8.08 -5.56
C ALA A 514 -15.03 6.77 -6.36
N LEU A 515 -14.69 5.63 -5.75
CA LEU A 515 -14.76 4.32 -6.41
C LEU A 515 -16.19 3.86 -6.73
N GLN A 516 -17.17 4.45 -6.07
CA GLN A 516 -18.60 4.20 -6.28
C GLN A 516 -19.20 5.07 -7.41
N ARG A 517 -18.36 5.84 -8.10
CA ARG A 517 -18.72 6.77 -9.17
C ARG A 517 -17.89 6.49 -10.42
N GLU A 518 -18.35 6.99 -11.55
CA GLU A 518 -17.54 7.02 -12.78
C GLU A 518 -16.26 7.81 -12.54
N SER A 519 -15.18 7.42 -13.22
CA SER A 519 -13.93 8.20 -13.19
C SER A 519 -14.14 9.53 -13.88
N SER A 520 -13.31 10.52 -13.54
CA SER A 520 -13.47 11.86 -14.11
C SER A 520 -13.27 11.84 -15.63
N GLY A 521 -12.37 10.99 -16.13
CA GLY A 521 -12.19 10.83 -17.58
C GLY A 521 -13.42 10.23 -18.26
N MET A 522 -14.09 9.25 -17.65
CA MET A 522 -15.33 8.71 -18.19
C MET A 522 -16.49 9.71 -18.12
N THR A 523 -16.61 10.50 -17.06
CA THR A 523 -17.61 11.58 -16.99
C THR A 523 -17.39 12.60 -18.10
N SER A 524 -16.16 13.06 -18.31
CA SER A 524 -15.82 14.00 -19.38
C SER A 524 -16.08 13.43 -20.77
N PHE A 525 -15.69 12.17 -21.01
CA PHE A 525 -15.97 11.47 -22.27
C PHE A 525 -17.47 11.27 -22.53
N ARG A 526 -18.24 10.97 -21.48
CA ARG A 526 -19.69 10.85 -21.57
C ARG A 526 -20.34 12.19 -21.95
N LEU A 527 -19.87 13.30 -21.39
CA LEU A 527 -20.36 14.64 -21.75
C LEU A 527 -19.99 15.01 -23.20
N LEU A 528 -18.79 14.64 -23.64
CA LEU A 528 -18.34 14.81 -25.02
C LEU A 528 -19.19 14.03 -26.05
N THR A 529 -19.78 12.91 -25.64
CA THR A 529 -20.53 12.00 -26.54
C THR A 529 -22.07 12.12 -26.44
N ILE A 530 -22.62 12.44 -25.26
CA ILE A 530 -24.09 12.54 -25.02
C ILE A 530 -24.64 13.96 -25.22
N GLY A 531 -23.80 14.98 -25.38
CA GLY A 531 -24.25 16.36 -25.63
C GLY A 531 -25.32 16.44 -26.73
N ALA A 532 -26.21 17.45 -26.66
CA ALA A 532 -27.18 17.68 -27.73
C ALA A 532 -26.45 17.76 -29.09
N ALA A 533 -27.15 17.44 -30.18
CA ALA A 533 -26.58 17.19 -31.51
C ALA A 533 -25.66 18.31 -32.09
N ASN A 534 -25.48 19.44 -31.40
CA ASN A 534 -24.64 20.56 -31.81
C ASN A 534 -23.66 21.07 -30.73
N ASP A 535 -23.48 20.38 -29.60
CA ASP A 535 -22.72 20.93 -28.47
C ASP A 535 -21.29 20.36 -28.39
N SER A 536 -21.02 19.28 -29.12
CA SER A 536 -19.72 18.61 -29.18
C SER A 536 -19.08 18.79 -30.56
N PRO A 537 -17.77 19.05 -30.65
CA PRO A 537 -17.05 19.13 -31.92
C PRO A 537 -16.76 17.76 -32.55
N ILE A 538 -16.88 16.67 -31.78
CA ILE A 538 -16.60 15.29 -32.19
C ILE A 538 -17.64 14.31 -31.61
N PRO A 539 -18.94 14.52 -31.88
CA PRO A 539 -19.98 13.61 -31.40
C PRO A 539 -19.75 12.20 -31.99
N GLY A 540 -19.92 11.19 -31.15
CA GLY A 540 -19.75 9.78 -31.55
C GLY A 540 -18.30 9.29 -31.63
N VAL A 541 -17.31 10.08 -31.20
CA VAL A 541 -15.93 9.60 -31.03
C VAL A 541 -15.89 8.36 -30.13
N LYS A 542 -15.09 7.36 -30.51
CA LYS A 542 -14.91 6.13 -29.72
C LYS A 542 -13.87 6.35 -28.62
N PHE A 543 -13.95 5.55 -27.56
CA PHE A 543 -12.97 5.65 -26.47
C PHE A 543 -11.59 5.10 -26.84
N ASP A 544 -11.43 4.49 -28.02
CA ASP A 544 -10.25 3.73 -28.44
C ASP A 544 -8.96 4.56 -28.41
N SER A 545 -9.00 5.83 -28.78
CA SER A 545 -7.84 6.73 -28.77
C SER A 545 -7.52 7.30 -27.39
N PHE A 546 -8.49 7.32 -26.47
CA PHE A 546 -8.30 7.76 -25.08
C PHE A 546 -7.89 6.63 -24.15
N ARG A 547 -8.25 5.39 -24.48
CA ARG A 547 -7.94 4.18 -23.71
C ARG A 547 -6.46 4.03 -23.38
N PRO A 548 -5.51 4.23 -24.32
CA PRO A 548 -4.09 4.10 -24.03
C PRO A 548 -3.55 5.23 -23.16
N LEU A 549 -4.32 6.27 -22.88
CA LEU A 549 -3.97 7.34 -21.95
C LEU A 549 -4.43 7.04 -20.52
N GLY A 550 -5.16 5.95 -20.30
CA GLY A 550 -5.64 5.52 -18.98
C GLY A 550 -6.85 6.31 -18.46
N PHE A 551 -7.54 7.07 -19.32
CA PHE A 551 -8.63 7.98 -18.91
C PHE A 551 -9.82 7.28 -18.23
N ALA A 552 -9.97 5.96 -18.41
CA ALA A 552 -10.96 5.18 -17.69
C ALA A 552 -10.70 5.15 -16.18
N PHE A 553 -9.46 5.39 -15.72
CA PHE A 553 -9.04 5.19 -14.34
C PHE A 553 -8.80 6.49 -13.57
N TRP A 554 -8.54 7.61 -14.24
CA TRP A 554 -8.06 8.83 -13.60
C TRP A 554 -9.09 9.58 -12.77
N ASP A 555 -8.64 10.06 -11.61
CA ASP A 555 -9.44 10.93 -10.74
C ASP A 555 -9.51 12.36 -11.29
N GLN A 556 -10.37 13.19 -10.67
CA GLN A 556 -10.59 14.55 -11.15
C GLN A 556 -9.34 15.43 -10.97
N TRP A 557 -8.56 15.19 -9.92
CA TRP A 557 -7.31 15.92 -9.69
C TRP A 557 -6.33 15.71 -10.84
N ARG A 558 -6.08 14.46 -11.24
CA ARG A 558 -5.18 14.16 -12.35
C ARG A 558 -5.70 14.75 -13.65
N MET A 559 -6.98 14.52 -13.97
CA MET A 559 -7.57 15.07 -15.20
C MET A 559 -7.52 16.61 -15.23
N HIS A 560 -7.66 17.26 -14.08
CA HIS A 560 -7.54 18.71 -13.97
C HIS A 560 -6.11 19.19 -14.22
N LEU A 561 -5.11 18.51 -13.65
CA LEU A 561 -3.70 18.83 -13.87
C LEU A 561 -3.24 18.55 -15.30
N LEU A 562 -3.90 17.65 -16.02
CA LEU A 562 -3.72 17.45 -17.47
C LEU A 562 -4.40 18.54 -18.31
N GLY A 563 -5.15 19.46 -17.69
CA GLY A 563 -5.89 20.50 -18.40
C GLY A 563 -7.14 19.98 -19.12
N LEU A 564 -7.69 18.83 -18.72
CA LEU A 564 -8.80 18.17 -19.43
C LEU A 564 -10.15 18.29 -18.73
N THR A 565 -10.19 18.88 -17.53
CA THR A 565 -11.42 19.16 -16.79
C THR A 565 -11.26 20.35 -15.82
N PHE A 566 -12.37 20.83 -15.28
CA PHE A 566 -12.42 21.94 -14.35
C PHE A 566 -11.88 21.57 -12.95
N GLY A 567 -11.32 22.56 -12.29
CA GLY A 567 -10.84 22.44 -10.91
C GLY A 567 -11.94 22.71 -9.88
N ILE A 568 -11.63 22.53 -8.60
CA ILE A 568 -12.57 22.80 -7.49
C ILE A 568 -12.43 24.23 -6.93
N THR A 569 -11.39 24.95 -7.30
CA THR A 569 -11.12 26.35 -6.91
C THR A 569 -10.94 27.25 -8.13
N GLY A 570 -11.29 28.54 -7.99
CA GLY A 570 -11.12 29.54 -9.04
C GLY A 570 -12.30 29.63 -10.02
N LYS A 571 -12.04 30.07 -11.25
CA LYS A 571 -13.05 30.22 -12.31
C LYS A 571 -13.41 28.83 -12.84
N ILE A 572 -14.63 28.40 -12.55
CA ILE A 572 -15.17 27.13 -13.05
C ILE A 572 -15.67 27.38 -14.47
N TYR A 573 -15.06 26.71 -15.44
CA TYR A 573 -15.54 26.70 -16.82
C TYR A 573 -16.60 25.62 -16.98
N THR A 574 -17.53 25.85 -17.91
CA THR A 574 -18.51 24.83 -18.27
C THR A 574 -17.81 23.65 -18.98
N PRO A 575 -18.37 22.43 -18.94
CA PRO A 575 -17.72 21.25 -19.52
C PRO A 575 -17.31 21.42 -20.99
N GLU A 576 -18.08 22.20 -21.75
CA GLU A 576 -17.86 22.47 -23.18
C GLU A 576 -16.53 23.16 -23.44
N PHE A 577 -16.02 23.94 -22.48
CA PHE A 577 -14.69 24.55 -22.55
C PHE A 577 -13.59 23.52 -22.87
N TYR A 578 -13.71 22.32 -22.29
CA TYR A 578 -12.70 21.28 -22.39
C TYR A 578 -12.85 20.40 -23.62
N PHE A 579 -13.96 20.47 -24.38
CA PHE A 579 -14.15 19.62 -25.55
C PHE A 579 -13.06 19.82 -26.61
N PHE A 580 -12.61 21.07 -26.81
CA PHE A 580 -11.48 21.37 -27.69
C PHE A 580 -10.18 20.72 -27.21
N ALA A 581 -9.96 20.67 -25.89
CA ALA A 581 -8.79 20.01 -25.31
C ALA A 581 -8.80 18.50 -25.58
N TRP A 582 -9.96 17.86 -25.45
CA TRP A 582 -10.15 16.45 -25.77
C TRP A 582 -10.00 16.14 -27.26
N GLU A 583 -10.50 17.02 -28.13
CA GLU A 583 -10.27 16.91 -29.58
C GLU A 583 -8.77 17.05 -29.92
N SER A 584 -8.07 18.01 -29.31
CA SER A 584 -6.69 18.34 -29.66
C SER A 584 -5.65 17.24 -29.39
N ILE A 585 -6.01 16.25 -28.57
CA ILE A 585 -5.14 15.11 -28.22
C ILE A 585 -5.42 13.87 -29.09
N LEU A 586 -6.41 13.93 -29.97
CA LEU A 586 -6.71 12.85 -30.92
C LEU A 586 -5.77 12.90 -32.14
N PRO A 587 -5.55 11.75 -32.80
CA PRO A 587 -4.91 11.72 -34.11
C PRO A 587 -5.63 12.65 -35.11
N PRO A 588 -4.91 13.52 -35.83
CA PRO A 588 -5.53 14.46 -36.77
C PRO A 588 -6.39 13.79 -37.84
N ASP A 589 -5.96 12.62 -38.33
CA ASP A 589 -6.68 11.86 -39.36
C ASP A 589 -8.01 11.30 -38.82
N GLU A 590 -8.06 10.90 -37.54
CA GLU A 590 -9.30 10.44 -36.89
C GLU A 590 -10.29 11.60 -36.75
N VAL A 591 -9.82 12.76 -36.30
CA VAL A 591 -10.63 13.97 -36.19
C VAL A 591 -11.18 14.39 -37.55
N ALA A 592 -10.33 14.41 -38.59
CA ALA A 592 -10.74 14.75 -39.95
C ALA A 592 -11.82 13.79 -40.46
N SER A 593 -11.61 12.48 -40.30
CA SER A 593 -12.57 11.45 -40.72
C SER A 593 -13.90 11.56 -39.99
N LEU A 594 -13.90 11.81 -38.67
CA LEU A 594 -15.12 12.00 -37.88
C LEU A 594 -15.90 13.22 -38.39
N LYS A 595 -15.22 14.35 -38.56
CA LYS A 595 -15.85 15.60 -39.03
C LYS A 595 -16.39 15.49 -40.45
N ASP A 596 -15.69 14.79 -41.34
CA ASP A 596 -16.17 14.52 -42.70
C ASP A 596 -17.44 13.67 -42.72
N GLU A 597 -17.54 12.67 -41.84
CA GLU A 597 -18.74 11.84 -41.73
C GLU A 597 -19.92 12.65 -41.17
N LEU A 598 -19.69 13.50 -40.17
CA LEU A 598 -20.71 14.40 -39.62
C LEU A 598 -21.21 15.40 -40.67
N ARG A 599 -20.33 15.93 -41.52
CA ARG A 599 -20.73 16.80 -42.66
C ARG A 599 -21.61 16.06 -43.65
N LYS A 600 -21.36 14.78 -43.93
CA LYS A 600 -22.23 13.97 -44.81
C LYS A 600 -23.60 13.74 -44.17
N GLN A 601 -23.64 13.39 -42.88
CA GLN A 601 -24.87 13.16 -42.13
C GLN A 601 -25.73 14.44 -42.00
N GLY A 602 -25.09 15.57 -41.74
CA GLY A 602 -25.74 16.89 -41.74
C GLY A 602 -26.33 17.27 -43.10
N ARG A 603 -25.63 16.96 -44.21
CA ARG A 603 -26.13 17.17 -45.57
C ARG A 603 -27.37 16.34 -45.89
N THR A 604 -27.47 15.10 -45.38
CA THR A 604 -28.67 14.27 -45.58
C THR A 604 -29.90 14.82 -44.87
N LEU A 605 -29.76 15.34 -43.64
CA LEU A 605 -30.87 15.94 -42.87
C LEU A 605 -31.43 17.21 -43.54
N HIS A 606 -30.58 18.04 -44.14
CA HIS A 606 -30.98 19.26 -44.86
C HIS A 606 -31.44 19.03 -46.31
N SER A 607 -31.22 17.84 -46.88
CA SER A 607 -31.68 17.49 -48.24
C SER A 607 -33.12 16.95 -48.28
N THR A 608 -33.67 16.61 -47.11
CA THR A 608 -35.02 16.08 -46.91
C THR A 608 -35.98 17.07 -46.24
N SER A 609 -35.58 18.36 -46.12
CA SER A 609 -36.43 19.45 -45.59
C SER A 609 -37.10 20.25 -46.70
#